data_AF-A0A443S349-F1
#
_entry.id   AF-A0A443S349-F1
#
_cell.length_a   1.000
_cell.length_b   1.000
_cell.length_c   1.000
_cell.angle_alpha   90.00
_cell.angle_beta   90.00
_cell.angle_gamma   90.00
#
_symmetry.space_group_name_H-M   'P 1'
#
loop_
_entity.id
_entity.type
_entity.pdbx_description
1 polymer ?
#
loop_
_entity_poly.entity_id
_entity_poly.type
_entity_poly.pdbx_seq_one_letter_code
_entity_poly.pdbx_strand_id
1 'polypeptide(L)'
;MSASLIILVLLDLFSVSVFCQRTYSATNKTYTYFEDVHNEQFTHMTVNDYTEQVYVGGVNKIYQLSRNLKLEAVAEMGPQDDSPECNAQFCSQAMKRKTDYWNKVLLIDYPQSRLISCGSLFQGICSVHKLDNVTHFETPANESVVANNAAASTVAFMAPGPPKLPSFHVLYVGVSYTGDGPYRADVPA
;
A
#
# COMPACT_ATOMS: atom_id res chain seq x y z
N MET A 1 56.59 -55.94 43.60
CA MET A 1 55.18 -56.01 43.16
C MET A 1 54.70 -54.56 43.07
N SER A 2 54.90 -53.88 41.93
CA SER A 2 54.03 -53.85 40.74
C SER A 2 52.75 -53.00 40.91
N ALA A 3 52.84 -51.77 40.37
CA ALA A 3 51.89 -51.05 39.50
C ALA A 3 50.47 -50.60 39.96
N SER A 4 50.11 -49.42 39.42
CA SER A 4 48.76 -48.90 39.07
C SER A 4 48.06 -48.01 40.11
N LEU A 5 47.37 -46.88 39.83
CA LEU A 5 47.07 -46.06 38.62
C LEU A 5 46.22 -44.83 39.11
N ILE A 6 46.35 -43.65 38.47
CA ILE A 6 45.33 -42.57 38.26
C ILE A 6 44.98 -41.73 39.53
N ILE A 7 45.02 -40.38 39.55
CA ILE A 7 44.10 -39.43 38.90
C ILE A 7 44.79 -38.05 38.69
N LEU A 8 44.99 -37.74 37.40
CA LEU A 8 44.76 -36.48 36.68
C LEU A 8 44.99 -35.13 37.39
N VAL A 9 46.12 -34.53 37.04
CA VAL A 9 46.38 -33.07 37.08
C VAL A 9 45.47 -32.40 36.05
N LEU A 10 44.57 -31.53 36.50
CA LEU A 10 43.70 -30.72 35.65
C LEU A 10 44.54 -29.69 34.88
N LEU A 11 44.50 -29.80 33.55
CA LEU A 11 45.13 -28.92 32.58
C LEU A 11 44.37 -27.59 32.48
N ASP A 12 45.12 -26.49 32.55
CA ASP A 12 44.67 -25.13 32.30
C ASP A 12 44.13 -24.97 30.87
N LEU A 13 42.80 -24.90 30.74
CA LEU A 13 42.11 -24.40 29.55
C LEU A 13 42.04 -22.87 29.62
N PHE A 14 43.15 -22.19 29.30
CA PHE A 14 43.10 -20.77 28.95
C PHE A 14 42.47 -20.62 27.56
N SER A 15 41.15 -20.44 27.55
CA SER A 15 40.38 -20.07 26.36
C SER A 15 40.82 -18.67 25.92
N VAL A 16 41.66 -18.55 24.90
CA VAL A 16 41.89 -17.27 24.21
C VAL A 16 40.63 -16.97 23.41
N SER A 17 39.68 -16.31 24.05
CA SER A 17 38.51 -15.73 23.39
C SER A 17 38.97 -14.58 22.50
N VAL A 18 39.20 -14.87 21.21
CA VAL A 18 39.36 -13.86 20.17
C VAL A 18 38.00 -13.17 20.01
N PHE A 19 37.79 -12.10 20.77
CA PHE A 19 36.68 -11.19 20.54
C PHE A 19 36.96 -10.41 19.26
N CYS A 20 36.35 -10.82 18.16
CA CYS A 20 36.19 -9.98 16.98
C CYS A 20 35.21 -8.86 17.32
N GLN A 21 35.67 -7.80 17.96
CA GLN A 21 34.91 -6.58 18.12
C GLN A 21 34.90 -5.86 16.77
N ARG A 22 33.91 -6.16 15.93
CA ARG A 22 33.55 -5.24 14.85
C ARG A 22 32.97 -3.98 15.50
N THR A 23 33.80 -2.94 15.62
CA THR A 23 33.34 -1.59 15.93
C THR A 23 32.60 -1.05 14.71
N TYR A 24 31.31 -1.37 14.59
CA TYR A 24 30.42 -0.65 13.69
C TYR A 24 30.22 0.75 14.27
N SER A 25 30.93 1.73 13.69
CA SER A 25 30.68 3.14 13.98
C SER A 25 29.28 3.48 13.47
N ALA A 26 28.29 3.55 14.37
CA ALA A 26 26.95 4.00 14.05
C ALA A 26 27.01 5.50 13.73
N THR A 27 27.04 5.85 12.46
CA THR A 27 26.81 7.23 12.03
C THR A 27 25.33 7.55 12.26
N ASN A 28 25.05 8.54 13.12
CA ASN A 28 23.70 9.10 13.29
C ASN A 28 23.28 9.79 11.98
N LYS A 29 22.79 9.01 11.02
CA LYS A 29 22.31 9.49 9.74
C LYS A 29 20.87 9.95 9.90
N THR A 30 20.65 11.26 9.80
CA THR A 30 19.31 11.84 9.77
C THR A 30 18.73 11.67 8.37
N TYR A 31 17.53 11.09 8.29
CA TYR A 31 16.78 10.93 7.04
C TYR A 31 15.60 11.89 7.05
N THR A 32 15.28 12.44 5.88
CA THR A 32 14.03 13.17 5.69
C THR A 32 12.87 12.19 5.80
N TYR A 33 11.80 12.57 6.49
CA TYR A 33 10.59 11.76 6.65
C TYR A 33 9.36 12.66 6.58
N PHE A 34 8.23 12.02 6.30
CA PHE A 34 6.89 12.61 6.41
C PHE A 34 6.11 11.80 7.44
N GLU A 35 5.36 12.50 8.28
CA GLU A 35 4.40 11.91 9.22
C GLU A 35 3.08 12.69 9.16
N ASP A 36 1.96 11.99 9.29
CA ASP A 36 0.67 12.59 9.64
C ASP A 36 0.32 12.08 11.04
N VAL A 37 0.48 12.96 12.03
CA VAL A 37 0.25 12.66 13.47
C VAL A 37 -1.19 12.19 13.74
N HIS A 38 -2.12 12.47 12.84
CA HIS A 38 -3.52 12.05 12.96
C HIS A 38 -3.84 10.79 12.14
N ASN A 39 -2.93 10.32 11.28
CA ASN A 39 -3.15 9.18 10.40
C ASN A 39 -1.84 8.50 9.96
N GLU A 40 -1.41 7.50 10.73
CA GLU A 40 -0.17 6.76 10.48
C GLU A 40 -0.37 5.47 9.66
N GLN A 41 -1.57 5.24 9.13
CA GLN A 41 -1.90 4.01 8.40
C GLN A 41 -1.69 4.17 6.89
N PHE A 42 -0.43 4.27 6.48
CA PHE A 42 -0.04 4.27 5.06
C PHE A 42 -0.07 2.85 4.49
N THR A 43 -0.57 2.69 3.26
CA THR A 43 -0.73 1.39 2.60
C THR A 43 0.11 1.26 1.34
N HIS A 44 0.18 2.29 0.49
CA HIS A 44 0.92 2.25 -0.79
C HIS A 44 1.72 3.52 -1.00
N MET A 45 2.76 3.43 -1.82
CA MET A 45 3.59 4.56 -2.23
C MET A 45 3.98 4.38 -3.70
N THR A 46 3.94 5.46 -4.46
CA THR A 46 4.50 5.52 -5.82
C THR A 46 5.22 6.85 -6.01
N VAL A 47 6.24 6.85 -6.87
CA VAL A 47 7.08 8.01 -7.14
C VAL A 47 6.99 8.33 -8.62
N ASN A 48 6.82 9.61 -8.95
CA ASN A 48 6.88 10.07 -10.33
C ASN A 48 8.35 10.13 -10.77
N ASP A 49 8.73 9.32 -11.75
CA ASP A 49 10.11 9.19 -12.22
C ASP A 49 10.65 10.47 -12.89
N TYR A 50 9.77 11.37 -13.32
CA TYR A 50 10.15 12.63 -13.98
C TYR A 50 10.23 13.82 -13.02
N THR A 51 9.29 13.92 -12.07
CA THR A 51 9.22 15.06 -11.13
C THR A 51 9.77 14.74 -9.75
N GLU A 52 10.03 13.46 -9.47
CA GLU A 52 10.36 12.92 -8.15
C GLU A 52 9.33 13.25 -7.06
N GLN A 53 8.11 13.66 -7.44
CA GLN A 53 7.00 13.77 -6.49
C GLN A 53 6.62 12.38 -5.98
N VAL A 54 6.27 12.30 -4.71
CA VAL A 54 5.91 11.07 -4.02
C VAL A 54 4.42 11.12 -3.72
N TYR A 55 3.69 10.08 -4.13
CA TYR A 55 2.29 9.91 -3.78
C TYR A 55 2.17 8.76 -2.79
N VAL A 56 1.44 8.99 -1.70
CA VAL A 56 1.24 8.01 -0.63
C VAL A 56 -0.24 7.78 -0.44
N GLY A 57 -0.66 6.52 -0.48
CA GLY A 57 -2.01 6.10 -0.17
C GLY A 57 -2.08 5.67 1.28
N GLY A 58 -3.10 6.09 2.01
CA GLY A 58 -3.35 5.64 3.38
C GLY A 58 -4.83 5.43 3.63
N VAL A 59 -5.16 5.24 4.90
CA VAL A 59 -6.56 5.19 5.34
C VAL A 59 -7.17 6.58 5.22
N ASN A 60 -8.32 6.68 4.57
CA ASN A 60 -9.08 7.92 4.36
C ASN A 60 -8.37 9.04 3.57
N LYS A 61 -7.11 8.87 3.15
CA LYS A 61 -6.32 9.95 2.54
C LYS A 61 -5.40 9.46 1.43
N ILE A 62 -5.19 10.32 0.43
CA ILE A 62 -4.10 10.25 -0.53
C ILE A 62 -3.25 11.52 -0.39
N TYR A 63 -1.95 11.34 -0.19
CA TYR A 63 -0.99 12.44 -0.01
C TYR A 63 -0.17 12.62 -1.28
N GLN A 64 0.09 13.88 -1.61
CA GLN A 64 1.10 14.30 -2.59
C GLN A 64 2.19 15.04 -1.84
N LEU A 65 3.42 14.55 -2.00
CA LEU A 65 4.61 15.09 -1.37
C LEU A 65 5.61 15.50 -2.46
N SER A 66 6.38 16.53 -2.16
CA SER A 66 7.57 16.88 -2.94
C SER A 66 8.63 15.77 -2.86
N ARG A 67 9.66 15.86 -3.70
CA ARG A 67 10.86 15.00 -3.64
C ARG A 67 11.56 14.96 -2.28
N ASN A 68 11.36 15.98 -1.45
CA ASN A 68 11.92 16.09 -0.10
C ASN A 68 10.89 15.72 0.98
N LEU A 69 9.84 14.96 0.64
CA LEU A 69 8.77 14.50 1.53
C LEU A 69 8.01 15.64 2.24
N LYS A 70 8.12 16.88 1.76
CA LYS A 70 7.25 17.98 2.20
C LYS A 70 5.87 17.79 1.60
N LEU A 71 4.84 17.87 2.44
CA LEU A 71 3.45 17.82 2.02
C LEU A 71 3.10 18.97 1.06
N GLU A 72 2.53 18.63 -0.09
CA GLU A 72 2.06 19.57 -1.11
C GLU A 72 0.52 19.60 -1.18
N ALA A 73 -0.13 18.44 -1.15
CA ALA A 73 -1.59 18.32 -1.16
C ALA A 73 -2.07 17.02 -0.50
N VAL A 74 -3.33 17.02 -0.02
CA VAL A 74 -4.01 15.85 0.56
C VAL A 74 -5.42 15.76 0.00
N ALA A 75 -5.78 14.62 -0.57
CA ALA A 75 -7.15 14.31 -0.93
C ALA A 75 -7.81 13.51 0.21
N GLU A 76 -8.91 14.03 0.75
CA GLU A 76 -9.74 13.33 1.73
C GLU A 76 -10.69 12.36 1.00
N MET A 77 -10.50 11.06 1.24
CA MET A 77 -11.22 9.97 0.57
C MET A 77 -12.28 9.33 1.47
N GLY A 78 -12.22 9.56 2.79
CA GLY A 78 -13.18 9.01 3.75
C GLY A 78 -13.01 9.59 5.16
N PRO A 79 -13.69 9.02 6.16
CA PRO A 79 -14.67 7.94 6.03
C PRO A 79 -15.95 8.41 5.31
N GLN A 80 -16.67 7.49 4.65
CA GLN A 80 -17.96 7.78 4.02
C GLN A 80 -19.03 6.79 4.45
N ASP A 81 -20.30 7.14 4.24
CA ASP A 81 -21.42 6.24 4.56
C ASP A 81 -21.53 5.15 3.50
N ASP A 82 -21.18 3.92 3.89
CA ASP A 82 -21.12 2.75 3.01
C ASP A 82 -21.69 1.50 3.68
N SER A 83 -21.99 0.49 2.87
CA SER A 83 -22.44 -0.84 3.31
C SER A 83 -21.98 -1.89 2.30
N PRO A 84 -21.46 -3.05 2.73
CA PRO A 84 -21.15 -4.17 1.84
C PRO A 84 -22.36 -4.67 1.03
N GLU A 85 -23.58 -4.39 1.49
CA GLU A 85 -24.83 -4.73 0.80
C GLU A 85 -25.19 -3.74 -0.33
N CYS A 86 -24.38 -2.70 -0.53
CA CYS A 86 -24.62 -1.65 -1.52
C CYS A 86 -23.48 -1.55 -2.51
N ASN A 87 -23.82 -1.23 -3.76
CA ASN A 87 -22.85 -0.76 -4.74
C ASN A 87 -22.93 0.78 -4.88
N ALA A 88 -22.03 1.36 -5.67
CA ALA A 88 -21.94 2.81 -5.84
C ALA A 88 -23.18 3.47 -6.46
N GLN A 89 -24.01 2.74 -7.23
CA GLN A 89 -25.21 3.29 -7.90
C GLN A 89 -26.51 2.95 -7.17
N PHE A 90 -26.61 1.75 -6.61
CA PHE A 90 -27.85 1.18 -6.07
C PHE A 90 -27.64 0.77 -4.62
N CYS A 91 -28.46 1.35 -3.76
CA CYS A 91 -28.47 1.04 -2.34
C CYS A 91 -29.88 1.29 -1.81
N SER A 92 -30.73 0.27 -1.87
CA SER A 92 -32.09 0.33 -1.34
C SER A 92 -32.16 -0.45 -0.03
N GLN A 93 -32.62 0.21 1.04
CA GLN A 93 -32.96 -0.39 2.34
C GLN A 93 -31.79 -0.92 3.21
N ALA A 94 -30.55 -0.90 2.73
CA ALA A 94 -29.40 -1.26 3.57
C ALA A 94 -29.00 -0.13 4.52
N MET A 95 -28.63 -0.49 5.74
CA MET A 95 -28.14 0.46 6.73
C MET A 95 -26.67 0.77 6.46
N LYS A 96 -26.41 2.01 6.01
CA LYS A 96 -25.06 2.54 5.83
C LYS A 96 -24.44 2.93 7.17
N ARG A 97 -23.11 2.82 7.26
CA ARG A 97 -22.32 3.29 8.39
C ARG A 97 -21.10 4.05 7.89
N LYS A 98 -20.55 4.93 8.71
CA LYS A 98 -19.24 5.53 8.44
C LYS A 98 -18.20 4.43 8.39
N THR A 99 -17.64 4.24 7.20
CA THR A 99 -16.66 3.21 6.87
C THR A 99 -15.42 3.90 6.33
N ASP A 100 -14.26 3.39 6.73
CA ASP A 100 -12.98 3.92 6.28
C ASP A 100 -12.67 3.50 4.83
N TYR A 101 -12.04 4.42 4.12
CA TYR A 101 -11.40 4.15 2.84
C TYR A 101 -10.01 3.55 3.06
N TRP A 102 -9.79 2.33 2.60
CA TRP A 102 -8.46 1.70 2.58
C TRP A 102 -7.93 1.74 1.16
N ASN A 103 -6.84 2.47 0.91
CA ASN A 103 -6.21 2.47 -0.42
C ASN A 103 -5.66 1.07 -0.74
N LYS A 104 -6.10 0.49 -1.88
CA LYS A 104 -5.77 -0.86 -2.36
C LYS A 104 -4.88 -0.85 -3.61
N VAL A 105 -4.92 0.24 -4.38
CA VAL A 105 -4.10 0.46 -5.58
C VAL A 105 -3.70 1.93 -5.61
N LEU A 106 -2.44 2.21 -5.91
CA LEU A 106 -1.94 3.55 -6.17
C LEU A 106 -0.83 3.47 -7.23
N LEU A 107 -1.10 4.00 -8.42
CA LEU A 107 -0.13 3.98 -9.52
C LEU A 107 -0.29 5.17 -10.46
N ILE A 108 0.79 5.47 -11.18
CA ILE A 108 0.83 6.56 -12.16
C ILE A 108 0.57 5.99 -13.56
N ASP A 109 -0.38 6.58 -14.27
CA ASP A 109 -0.59 6.37 -15.70
C ASP A 109 0.10 7.51 -16.47
N TYR A 110 1.38 7.31 -16.78
CA TYR A 110 2.22 8.33 -17.43
C TYR A 110 1.66 8.81 -18.78
N PRO A 111 1.22 7.93 -19.71
CA PRO A 111 0.64 8.36 -20.98
C PRO A 111 -0.53 9.35 -20.84
N GLN A 112 -1.33 9.22 -19.76
CA GLN A 112 -2.47 10.09 -19.51
C GLN A 112 -2.23 11.15 -18.42
N SER A 113 -1.01 11.24 -17.89
CA SER A 113 -0.62 12.20 -16.84
C SER A 113 -1.59 12.25 -15.65
N ARG A 114 -1.95 11.08 -15.14
CA ARG A 114 -2.92 10.93 -14.04
C ARG A 114 -2.47 9.89 -13.02
N LEU A 115 -2.94 10.05 -11.79
CA LEU A 115 -2.75 9.10 -10.70
C LEU A 115 -4.04 8.28 -10.54
N ILE A 116 -3.93 6.96 -10.61
CA ILE A 116 -5.03 6.03 -10.39
C ILE A 116 -4.96 5.56 -8.93
N SER A 117 -6.06 5.74 -8.21
CA SER A 117 -6.21 5.28 -6.83
C SER A 117 -7.48 4.45 -6.73
N CYS A 118 -7.40 3.26 -6.15
CA CYS A 118 -8.59 2.46 -5.85
C CYS A 118 -8.63 2.16 -4.36
N GLY A 119 -9.82 2.11 -3.78
CA GLY A 119 -9.97 1.83 -2.35
C GLY A 119 -11.18 1.00 -2.02
N SER A 120 -11.25 0.56 -0.76
CA SER A 120 -12.24 -0.42 -0.29
C SER A 120 -13.69 0.02 -0.37
N LEU A 121 -13.97 1.32 -0.31
CA LEU A 121 -15.34 1.83 -0.30
C LEU A 121 -16.10 1.50 -1.58
N PHE A 122 -17.42 1.40 -1.44
CA PHE A 122 -18.37 1.27 -2.53
C PHE A 122 -18.12 0.06 -3.42
N GLN A 123 -17.76 -1.08 -2.82
CA GLN A 123 -17.40 -2.33 -3.51
C GLN A 123 -16.05 -2.31 -4.24
N GLY A 124 -15.14 -1.41 -3.86
CA GLY A 124 -13.79 -1.41 -4.43
C GLY A 124 -13.69 -0.57 -5.71
N ILE A 125 -14.22 0.65 -5.71
CA ILE A 125 -14.15 1.54 -6.87
C ILE A 125 -12.78 2.25 -7.00
N CYS A 126 -12.52 2.79 -8.19
CA CYS A 126 -11.33 3.59 -8.48
C CYS A 126 -11.67 5.06 -8.75
N SER A 127 -10.77 5.94 -8.34
CA SER A 127 -10.73 7.37 -8.67
C SER A 127 -9.49 7.69 -9.51
N VAL A 128 -9.61 8.73 -10.34
CA VAL A 128 -8.56 9.27 -11.17
C VAL A 128 -8.26 10.68 -10.68
N HIS A 129 -7.05 10.88 -10.18
CA HIS A 129 -6.55 12.16 -9.65
C HIS A 129 -5.63 12.81 -10.67
N LYS A 130 -5.62 14.15 -10.71
CA LYS A 130 -4.58 14.87 -11.45
C LYS A 130 -3.23 14.73 -10.75
N LEU A 131 -2.15 14.63 -11.51
CA LEU A 131 -0.79 14.51 -10.96
C LEU A 131 -0.28 15.81 -10.33
N ASP A 132 -0.72 16.97 -10.84
CA ASP A 132 -0.29 18.28 -10.32
C ASP A 132 -0.95 18.61 -8.98
N ASN A 133 -2.19 18.15 -8.77
CA ASN A 133 -2.91 18.31 -7.52
C ASN A 133 -3.88 17.16 -7.28
N VAL A 134 -3.52 16.26 -6.36
CA VAL A 134 -4.33 15.07 -6.03
C VAL A 134 -5.71 15.40 -5.46
N THR A 135 -5.96 16.60 -4.96
CA THR A 135 -7.30 16.99 -4.47
C THR A 135 -8.33 17.09 -5.60
N HIS A 136 -7.87 17.20 -6.85
CA HIS A 136 -8.73 17.22 -8.02
C HIS A 136 -8.83 15.82 -8.61
N PHE A 137 -9.96 15.16 -8.37
CA PHE A 137 -10.20 13.81 -8.85
C PHE A 137 -11.65 13.58 -9.25
N GLU A 138 -11.85 12.52 -10.01
CA GLU A 138 -13.17 12.03 -10.43
C GLU A 138 -13.24 10.51 -10.32
N THR A 139 -14.46 9.99 -10.23
CA THR A 139 -14.76 8.56 -10.31
C THR A 139 -15.37 8.29 -11.68
N PRO A 140 -14.57 7.85 -12.67
CA PRO A 140 -15.03 7.77 -14.05
C PRO A 140 -16.06 6.65 -14.28
N ALA A 141 -16.06 5.64 -13.40
CA ALA A 141 -16.98 4.51 -13.45
C ALA A 141 -17.29 4.02 -12.03
N ASN A 142 -18.51 3.50 -11.86
CA ASN A 142 -19.01 2.91 -10.61
C ASN A 142 -18.80 1.39 -10.57
N GLU A 143 -17.77 0.91 -11.25
CA GLU A 143 -17.44 -0.52 -11.37
C GLU A 143 -16.61 -0.99 -10.17
N SER A 144 -16.91 -2.20 -9.69
CA SER A 144 -16.15 -2.84 -8.62
C SER A 144 -14.87 -3.44 -9.19
N VAL A 145 -13.72 -2.90 -8.81
CA VAL A 145 -12.42 -3.26 -9.40
C VAL A 145 -11.50 -3.95 -8.39
N VAL A 146 -11.52 -3.53 -7.13
CA VAL A 146 -10.59 -4.00 -6.09
C VAL A 146 -11.29 -4.69 -4.92
N ALA A 147 -10.51 -5.24 -3.99
CA ALA A 147 -11.07 -5.81 -2.76
C ALA A 147 -11.74 -4.72 -1.90
N ASN A 148 -12.96 -4.97 -1.45
CA ASN A 148 -13.79 -3.99 -0.75
C ASN A 148 -13.60 -3.95 0.77
N ASN A 149 -12.53 -4.55 1.29
CA ASN A 149 -12.23 -4.53 2.73
C ASN A 149 -10.75 -4.19 2.98
N ALA A 150 -10.40 -3.97 4.25
CA ALA A 150 -9.04 -3.58 4.64
C ALA A 150 -8.00 -4.67 4.33
N ALA A 151 -8.30 -5.93 4.65
CA ALA A 151 -7.31 -7.00 4.74
C ALA A 151 -7.05 -7.76 3.44
N ALA A 152 -8.07 -7.97 2.61
CA ALA A 152 -7.95 -8.78 1.40
C ALA A 152 -7.03 -8.11 0.38
N SER A 153 -6.15 -8.87 -0.25
CA SER A 153 -5.11 -8.29 -1.12
C SER A 153 -5.68 -7.83 -2.46
N THR A 154 -4.99 -6.88 -3.07
CA THR A 154 -5.17 -6.49 -4.46
C THR A 154 -3.80 -6.13 -5.00
N VAL A 155 -3.50 -6.57 -6.23
CA VAL A 155 -2.28 -6.21 -6.94
C VAL A 155 -2.69 -5.63 -8.29
N ALA A 156 -2.12 -4.50 -8.67
CA ALA A 156 -2.38 -3.90 -9.96
C ALA A 156 -1.14 -3.24 -10.56
N PHE A 157 -1.06 -3.25 -11.90
CA PHE A 157 0.00 -2.58 -12.65
C PHE A 157 -0.49 -2.21 -14.06
N MET A 158 0.19 -1.24 -14.67
CA MET A 158 -0.06 -0.81 -16.04
C MET A 158 0.89 -1.52 -17.00
N ALA A 159 0.36 -2.09 -18.08
CA ALA A 159 1.17 -2.71 -19.13
C ALA A 159 0.45 -2.62 -20.50
N PRO A 160 1.16 -2.88 -21.62
CA PRO A 160 0.55 -2.86 -22.94
C PRO A 160 -0.66 -3.77 -23.06
N GLY A 161 -1.75 -3.24 -23.60
CA GLY A 161 -3.01 -3.97 -23.76
C GLY A 161 -3.09 -4.79 -25.06
N PRO A 162 -4.19 -5.53 -25.24
CA PRO A 162 -4.50 -6.21 -26.50
C PRO A 162 -4.47 -5.25 -27.71
N PRO A 163 -4.00 -5.70 -28.88
CA PRO A 163 -3.75 -4.83 -30.05
C PRO A 163 -5.01 -4.20 -30.66
N LYS A 164 -6.20 -4.63 -30.24
CA LYS A 164 -7.49 -4.12 -30.73
C LYS A 164 -8.06 -2.99 -29.87
N LEU A 165 -7.42 -2.64 -28.76
CA LEU A 165 -7.92 -1.57 -27.88
C LEU A 165 -7.42 -0.19 -28.33
N PRO A 166 -8.25 0.86 -28.19
CA PRO A 166 -7.83 2.23 -28.50
C PRO A 166 -6.72 2.75 -27.59
N SER A 167 -6.62 2.21 -26.37
CA SER A 167 -5.59 2.55 -25.39
C SER A 167 -4.45 1.55 -25.45
N PHE A 168 -3.23 2.05 -25.64
CA PHE A 168 -2.03 1.21 -25.71
C PHE A 168 -1.69 0.53 -24.38
N HIS A 169 -2.11 1.09 -23.25
CA HIS A 169 -1.89 0.53 -21.92
C HIS A 169 -3.23 0.23 -21.24
N VAL A 170 -3.25 -0.86 -20.47
CA VAL A 170 -4.39 -1.28 -19.67
C VAL A 170 -3.96 -1.55 -18.23
N LEU A 171 -4.93 -1.45 -17.33
CA LEU A 171 -4.77 -1.78 -15.93
C LEU A 171 -5.01 -3.28 -15.73
N TYR A 172 -3.97 -4.02 -15.37
CA TYR A 172 -4.09 -5.41 -14.94
C TYR A 172 -4.35 -5.43 -13.43
N VAL A 173 -5.39 -6.13 -12.99
CA VAL A 173 -5.79 -6.21 -11.58
C VAL A 173 -5.99 -7.68 -11.19
N GLY A 174 -5.40 -8.08 -10.07
CA GLY A 174 -5.69 -9.33 -9.37
C GLY A 174 -6.23 -9.03 -7.98
N VAL A 175 -7.32 -9.69 -7.60
CA VAL A 175 -8.09 -9.36 -6.39
C VAL A 175 -8.35 -10.61 -5.58
N SER A 176 -8.23 -10.53 -4.25
CA SER A 176 -8.70 -11.59 -3.36
C SER A 176 -10.23 -11.55 -3.21
N TYR A 177 -10.90 -12.69 -3.35
CA TYR A 177 -12.33 -12.80 -3.08
C TYR A 177 -12.63 -12.52 -1.59
N THR A 178 -13.44 -11.50 -1.33
CA THR A 178 -13.73 -11.06 0.05
C THR A 178 -14.93 -11.77 0.67
N GLY A 179 -15.88 -12.25 -0.15
CA GLY A 179 -17.16 -12.76 0.31
C GLY A 179 -18.03 -11.73 1.05
N ASP A 180 -17.65 -10.46 1.01
CA ASP A 180 -18.24 -9.38 1.78
C ASP A 180 -19.24 -8.60 0.93
N GLY A 181 -20.49 -9.08 0.90
CA GLY A 181 -21.58 -8.53 0.11
C GLY A 181 -21.88 -9.31 -1.19
N PRO A 182 -23.06 -9.07 -1.79
CA PRO A 182 -23.55 -9.86 -2.93
C PRO A 182 -22.83 -9.56 -4.25
N TYR A 183 -22.17 -8.41 -4.37
CA TYR A 183 -21.53 -7.95 -5.62
C TYR A 183 -20.12 -8.53 -5.84
N ARG A 184 -19.61 -9.32 -4.89
CA ARG A 184 -18.22 -9.81 -4.96
C ARG A 184 -18.02 -10.91 -5.99
N ALA A 185 -19.09 -11.62 -6.37
CA ALA A 185 -19.04 -12.62 -7.43
C ALA A 185 -18.77 -12.03 -8.82
N ASP A 186 -19.04 -10.73 -9.00
CA ASP A 186 -18.86 -10.04 -10.29
C ASP A 186 -17.41 -9.54 -10.49
N VAL A 187 -16.58 -9.57 -9.45
CA VAL A 187 -15.16 -9.18 -9.50
C VAL A 187 -14.29 -10.41 -9.73
N PRO A 188 -13.53 -10.50 -10.84
CA PRO A 188 -12.64 -11.63 -11.10
C PRO A 188 -11.59 -11.79 -10.00
N ALA A 189 -11.49 -12.99 -9.43
CA ALA A 189 -10.60 -13.35 -8.32
C ALA A 189 -9.92 -14.72 -8.56
#